data_AF-A0A4Q6GB16-F1
#
_entry.id   AF-A0A4Q6GB16-F1
#
_cell.length_a   1.000
_cell.length_b   1.000
_cell.length_c   1.000
_cell.angle_alpha   90.00
_cell.angle_beta   90.00
_cell.angle_gamma   90.00
#
_symmetry.space_group_name_H-M   'P 1'
#
loop_
_entity.id
_entity.type
_entity.pdbx_description
1 polymer ?
#
loop_
_entity_poly.entity_id
_entity_poly.type
_entity_poly.pdbx_seq_one_letter_code
_entity_poly.pdbx_strand_id
1 'polypeptide(L)'
;MPRQDRWMAAAATVLAYALLCLWFLRRRSTRDTAGEGAPPVGEPLLVAYASQTGFAQQLAERSAEALRSAGLPVKLLALDEVDHGLLASTGRALFVA
;
A
#
# COMPACT_ATOMS: atom_id res chain seq x y z
N MET A 1 15.24 -44.46 -7.58
CA MET A 1 15.78 -43.09 -7.52
C MET A 1 14.78 -42.16 -8.19
N PRO A 2 14.13 -41.23 -7.46
CA PRO A 2 13.22 -40.28 -8.10
C PRO A 2 14.01 -39.47 -9.13
N ARG A 3 13.55 -39.56 -10.38
CA ARG A 3 14.24 -39.06 -11.59
C ARG A 3 14.55 -37.56 -11.45
N GLN A 4 15.78 -37.20 -11.79
CA GLN A 4 16.34 -35.84 -11.75
C GLN A 4 15.42 -34.81 -12.42
N ASP A 5 14.62 -35.24 -13.40
CA ASP A 5 13.59 -34.47 -14.09
C ASP A 5 12.60 -33.78 -13.14
N ARG A 6 12.23 -34.41 -12.03
CA ARG A 6 11.29 -33.82 -11.05
C ARG A 6 11.91 -32.65 -10.28
N TRP A 7 13.20 -32.73 -9.99
CA TRP A 7 13.92 -31.67 -9.29
C TRP A 7 14.15 -30.46 -10.20
N MET A 8 14.40 -30.69 -11.48
CA MET A 8 14.48 -29.63 -12.49
C MET A 8 13.14 -28.90 -12.66
N ALA A 9 12.03 -29.65 -12.75
CA ALA A 9 10.70 -29.05 -12.82
C ALA A 9 10.35 -28.24 -11.57
N ALA A 10 10.69 -28.74 -10.37
CA ALA A 10 10.48 -28.01 -9.14
C ALA A 10 11.31 -26.71 -9.09
N ALA A 11 12.59 -26.78 -9.45
CA ALA A 11 13.47 -25.61 -9.51
C ALA A 11 12.98 -24.57 -10.52
N ALA A 12 12.52 -25.00 -11.69
CA ALA A 12 11.96 -24.11 -12.71
C ALA A 12 10.72 -23.36 -12.21
N THR A 13 9.80 -24.05 -11.53
CA THR A 13 8.60 -23.43 -10.96
C THR A 13 8.94 -22.42 -9.86
N VAL A 14 9.89 -22.75 -8.98
CA VAL A 14 10.34 -21.83 -7.92
C VAL A 14 11.02 -20.60 -8.52
N LEU A 15 11.86 -20.76 -9.55
CA LEU A 15 12.49 -19.65 -10.26
C LEU A 15 11.45 -18.77 -10.95
N ALA A 16 10.48 -19.36 -11.66
CA ALA A 16 9.41 -18.62 -12.32
C ALA A 16 8.60 -17.81 -11.31
N TYR A 17 8.26 -18.41 -10.16
CA TYR A 17 7.55 -17.72 -9.09
C TYR A 17 8.38 -16.59 -8.46
N ALA A 18 9.65 -16.84 -8.16
CA ALA A 18 10.56 -15.82 -7.62
C ALA A 18 10.72 -14.64 -8.59
N LEU A 19 10.85 -14.90 -9.89
CA LEU A 19 10.89 -13.88 -10.94
C LEU A 19 9.60 -13.08 -11.01
N LEU A 20 8.44 -13.72 -10.89
CA LEU A 20 7.14 -13.05 -10.86
C LEU A 20 7.02 -12.12 -9.64
N CYS A 21 7.40 -12.61 -8.45
CA CYS A 21 7.44 -11.82 -7.22
C CYS A 21 8.41 -10.62 -7.35
N LEU A 22 9.63 -10.86 -7.83
CA LEU A 22 10.63 -9.81 -8.03
C LEU A 22 10.16 -8.78 -9.06
N TRP A 23 9.51 -9.19 -10.14
CA TRP A 23 8.95 -8.28 -11.13
C TRP A 23 7.87 -7.39 -10.52
N PHE A 24 6.95 -7.98 -9.74
CA PHE A 24 5.88 -7.24 -9.08
C PHE A 24 6.42 -6.25 -8.04
N LEU A 25 7.40 -6.67 -7.23
CA LEU A 25 8.05 -5.83 -6.23
C LEU A 25 8.90 -4.71 -6.86
N ARG A 26 9.68 -5.01 -7.91
CA ARG A 26 10.47 -3.98 -8.63
C ARG A 26 9.58 -2.95 -9.29
N ARG A 27 8.45 -3.36 -9.88
CA ARG A 27 7.46 -2.43 -10.46
C ARG A 27 6.88 -1.49 -9.40
N ARG A 28 6.88 -1.91 -8.13
CA ARG A 28 6.43 -1.12 -6.99
C ARG A 28 7.54 -0.20 -6.45
N SER A 29 8.79 -0.64 -6.52
CA SER A 29 9.96 0.02 -5.90
C SER A 29 10.56 1.18 -6.71
N THR A 30 10.27 1.36 -8.00
CA THR A 30 10.86 2.45 -8.82
C THR A 30 10.27 3.84 -8.51
N ARG A 31 9.87 4.10 -7.27
CA ARG A 31 9.33 5.40 -6.82
C ARG A 31 9.99 5.80 -5.49
N ASP A 32 11.28 6.03 -5.54
CA ASP A 32 12.03 6.73 -4.49
C ASP A 32 12.57 8.04 -5.06
N THR A 33 11.97 9.16 -4.63
CA THR A 33 12.65 10.44 -4.36
C THR A 33 11.64 11.47 -3.82
N ALA A 34 11.76 11.70 -2.51
CA ALA A 34 11.71 12.97 -1.78
C ALA A 34 10.50 13.93 -1.87
N GLY A 35 10.21 14.58 -0.73
CA GLY A 35 9.62 15.91 -0.71
C GLY A 35 8.94 16.31 0.60
N GLU A 36 9.70 16.60 1.67
CA GLU A 36 9.17 17.34 2.83
C GLU A 36 8.76 18.77 2.44
N GLY A 37 7.48 18.97 2.17
CA GLY A 37 6.83 20.28 2.08
C GLY A 37 5.61 20.30 3.00
N ALA A 38 5.54 21.30 3.88
CA ALA A 38 4.37 21.48 4.73
C ALA A 38 3.12 21.79 3.88
N PRO A 39 1.96 21.19 4.18
CA PRO A 39 0.77 21.33 3.35
C PRO A 39 0.08 22.68 3.52
N PRO A 40 -0.51 23.25 2.45
CA PRO A 40 -1.45 24.36 2.55
C PRO A 40 -2.72 24.01 3.35
N VAL A 41 -3.29 25.02 3.99
CA VAL A 41 -4.55 24.94 4.75
C VAL A 41 -5.70 24.57 3.81
N GLY A 42 -6.36 23.44 4.06
CA GLY A 42 -7.48 22.93 3.24
C GLY A 42 -7.25 21.54 2.64
N GLU A 43 -6.06 20.96 2.83
CA GLU A 43 -5.78 19.63 2.30
C GLU A 43 -6.58 18.50 2.97
N PRO A 44 -7.10 17.53 2.17
CA PRO A 44 -7.77 16.35 2.67
C PRO A 44 -6.82 15.48 3.49
N LEU A 45 -7.28 15.06 4.67
CA LEU A 45 -6.60 14.09 5.51
C LEU A 45 -6.62 12.71 4.83
N LEU A 46 -5.45 12.15 4.53
CA LEU A 46 -5.36 10.78 4.01
C LEU A 46 -5.57 9.80 5.16
N VAL A 47 -6.49 8.87 5.02
CA VAL A 47 -6.64 7.70 5.89
C VAL A 47 -6.20 6.49 5.07
N ALA A 48 -5.06 5.93 5.40
CA ALA A 48 -4.49 4.77 4.72
C ALA A 48 -4.67 3.53 5.58
N TYR A 49 -5.17 2.44 5.02
CA TYR A 49 -5.38 1.19 5.77
C TYR A 49 -4.69 0.00 5.14
N ALA A 50 -4.18 -0.90 5.98
CA ALA A 50 -3.72 -2.22 5.57
C ALA A 50 -4.47 -3.26 6.40
N SER A 51 -5.10 -4.26 5.75
CA SER A 51 -5.83 -5.29 6.49
C SER A 51 -5.63 -6.67 5.90
N GLN A 52 -5.27 -7.63 6.75
CA GLN A 52 -5.22 -9.05 6.36
C GLN A 52 -6.60 -9.71 6.48
N THR A 53 -7.41 -9.31 7.46
CA THR A 53 -8.71 -9.95 7.81
C THR A 53 -9.90 -8.99 7.73
N GLY A 54 -9.69 -7.74 7.30
CA GLY A 54 -10.73 -6.73 7.11
C GLY A 54 -11.03 -5.83 8.32
N PHE A 55 -10.46 -6.12 9.51
CA PHE A 55 -10.71 -5.32 10.72
C PHE A 55 -10.19 -3.87 10.59
N ALA A 56 -8.95 -3.70 10.15
CA ALA A 56 -8.34 -2.39 9.95
C ALA A 56 -9.08 -1.56 8.88
N GLN A 57 -9.64 -2.21 7.85
CA GLN A 57 -10.49 -1.56 6.87
C GLN A 57 -11.76 -0.99 7.53
N GLN A 58 -12.48 -1.80 8.30
CA GLN A 58 -13.69 -1.35 9.01
C GLN A 58 -13.39 -0.22 10.01
N LEU A 59 -12.26 -0.30 10.70
CA LEU A 59 -11.80 0.75 11.60
C LEU A 59 -11.50 2.04 10.84
N ALA A 60 -10.78 1.95 9.72
CA ALA A 60 -10.44 3.10 8.88
C ALA A 60 -11.69 3.76 8.26
N GLU A 61 -12.66 2.98 7.81
CA GLU A 61 -13.95 3.47 7.30
C GLU A 61 -14.71 4.25 8.39
N ARG A 62 -14.81 3.72 9.61
CA ARG A 62 -15.45 4.40 10.74
C ARG A 62 -14.71 5.67 11.15
N SER A 63 -13.39 5.64 11.20
CA SER A 63 -12.57 6.82 11.48
C SER A 63 -12.74 7.89 10.41
N ALA A 64 -12.75 7.50 9.12
CA ALA A 64 -12.97 8.42 8.02
C ALA A 64 -14.35 9.09 8.11
N GLU A 65 -15.39 8.33 8.47
CA GLU A 65 -16.74 8.88 8.63
C GLU A 65 -16.83 9.87 9.82
N ALA A 66 -16.19 9.55 10.95
CA ALA A 66 -16.12 10.45 12.10
C ALA A 66 -15.35 11.75 11.80
N LEU A 67 -14.32 11.67 10.96
CA LEU A 67 -13.55 12.85 10.53
C LEU A 67 -14.36 13.70 9.54
N ARG A 68 -15.09 13.08 8.61
CA ARG A 68 -15.98 13.79 7.68
C ARG A 68 -17.12 14.49 8.41
N SER A 69 -17.72 13.85 9.42
CA SER A 69 -18.78 14.46 10.22
C SER A 69 -18.30 15.65 11.06
N ALA A 70 -17.00 15.68 11.41
CA ALA A 70 -16.33 16.83 12.01
C ALA A 70 -15.98 17.95 11.00
N GLY A 71 -16.39 17.82 9.73
CA GLY A 71 -16.13 18.80 8.67
C GLY A 71 -14.73 18.73 8.07
N LEU A 72 -13.95 17.68 8.37
CA LEU A 72 -12.63 17.49 7.77
C LEU A 72 -12.76 16.77 6.42
N PRO A 73 -12.16 17.29 5.34
CA PRO A 73 -12.07 16.55 4.09
C PRO A 73 -11.17 15.32 4.30
N VAL A 74 -11.64 14.13 3.91
CA VAL A 74 -10.93 12.86 4.12
C VAL A 74 -10.86 12.03 2.84
N LYS A 75 -9.67 11.51 2.56
CA LYS A 75 -9.40 10.60 1.46
C LYS A 75 -9.01 9.22 2.05
N LEU A 76 -9.85 8.19 1.86
CA LEU A 76 -9.61 6.84 2.37
C LEU A 76 -9.01 5.97 1.25
N LEU A 77 -7.82 5.41 1.45
CA LEU A 77 -7.15 4.51 0.49
C LEU A 77 -6.60 3.26 1.17
N ALA A 78 -6.53 2.16 0.42
CA ALA A 78 -5.75 1.01 0.84
C ALA A 78 -4.25 1.35 0.73
N LEU A 79 -3.43 0.84 1.66
CA LEU A 79 -2.00 1.17 1.75
C LEU A 79 -1.23 0.78 0.48
N ASP A 80 -1.76 -0.15 -0.32
CA ASP A 80 -1.18 -0.55 -1.59
C ASP A 80 -1.48 0.39 -2.76
N GLU A 81 -2.51 1.22 -2.64
CA GLU A 81 -2.88 2.26 -3.60
C GLU A 81 -2.24 3.62 -3.24
N VAL A 82 -1.67 3.73 -2.04
CA VAL A 82 -0.94 4.92 -1.61
C VAL A 82 0.41 4.96 -2.32
N ASP A 83 0.59 5.99 -3.17
CA ASP A 83 1.84 6.24 -3.86
C ASP A 83 2.61 7.43 -3.27
N HIS A 84 3.86 7.59 -3.70
CA HIS A 84 4.73 8.66 -3.24
C HIS A 84 4.19 10.06 -3.60
N GLY A 85 3.57 10.21 -4.77
CA GLY A 85 3.04 11.50 -5.22
C GLY A 85 1.92 11.97 -4.30
N LEU A 86 1.03 11.04 -3.93
CA LEU A 86 -0.05 11.26 -3.00
C LEU A 86 0.47 11.56 -1.59
N LEU A 87 1.49 10.83 -1.11
CA LEU A 87 2.07 11.08 0.22
C LEU A 87 2.74 12.45 0.28
N ALA A 88 3.51 12.80 -0.75
CA ALA A 88 4.21 14.09 -0.84
C ALA A 88 3.23 15.27 -0.95
N SER A 89 2.07 15.08 -1.59
CA SER A 89 1.03 16.10 -1.70
C SER A 89 0.04 16.09 -0.53
N THR A 90 0.25 15.25 0.48
CA THR A 90 -0.65 15.15 1.63
C THR A 90 0.11 15.49 2.88
N GLY A 91 -0.19 16.62 3.52
CA GLY A 91 0.54 16.92 4.75
C GLY A 91 -0.12 16.49 6.06
N ARG A 92 -1.24 15.77 6.02
CA ARG A 92 -1.74 15.00 7.17
C ARG A 92 -2.20 13.62 6.72
N ALA A 93 -1.66 12.58 7.35
CA ALA A 93 -2.05 11.20 7.10
C ALA A 93 -2.29 10.42 8.41
N LEU A 94 -3.29 9.55 8.40
CA LEU A 94 -3.63 8.60 9.46
C LEU A 94 -3.48 7.18 8.90
N PHE A 95 -2.63 6.36 9.52
CA PHE A 95 -2.40 4.98 9.12
C PHE A 95 -3.11 4.02 10.09
N VAL A 96 -3.82 3.03 9.53
CA VAL A 96 -4.57 2.01 10.28
C VAL A 96 -4.10 0.62 9.83
N ALA A 97 -3.72 -0.24 10.78
CA ALA A 97 -3.15 -1.57 10.55
C ALA A 97 -3.86 -2.65 11.37
#